data_AF-D2RHW1-F1
#
_entry.id   AF-D2RHW1-F1
#
_cell.length_a   1.000
_cell.length_b   1.000
_cell.length_c   1.000
_cell.angle_alpha   90.00
_cell.angle_beta   90.00
_cell.angle_gamma   90.00
#
_symmetry.space_group_name_H-M   'P 1'
#
loop_
_entity.id
_entity.type
_entity.pdbx_description
1 polymer ?
#
loop_
_entity_poly.entity_id
_entity_poly.type
_entity_poly.pdbx_seq_one_letter_code
_entity_poly.pdbx_strand_id
1 'polypeptide(L)'
;MIEMRCELECDSLRLTNVIYGRLLSKCRIKDLMKMIKEKPNEDFYIIVNRNDPLKVEIRRDRNGKYRYKSGEELVIPIPKRFAVLEPDENYFRQTLKANIFLALNGADEKELHL
;
A
#
# COMPACT_ATOMS: atom_id res chain seq x y z
N MET A 1 14.73 7.30 25.31
CA MET A 1 13.44 6.88 24.70
C MET A 1 12.95 7.79 23.57
N ILE A 2 13.43 9.04 23.43
CA ILE A 2 13.05 9.92 22.32
C ILE A 2 13.84 9.59 21.04
N GLU A 3 15.16 9.38 21.13
CA GLU A 3 16.02 9.05 19.97
C GLU A 3 15.59 7.76 19.24
N MET A 4 15.24 6.71 19.99
CA MET A 4 14.83 5.42 19.43
C MET A 4 13.51 5.48 18.63
N ARG A 5 12.61 6.44 18.94
CA ARG A 5 11.38 6.66 18.15
C ARG A 5 11.69 7.38 16.83
N CYS A 6 12.59 8.37 16.85
CA CYS A 6 13.00 9.07 15.63
C CYS A 6 13.73 8.15 14.64
N GLU A 7 14.56 7.22 15.13
CA GLU A 7 15.26 6.25 14.27
C GLU A 7 14.28 5.30 13.58
N LEU A 8 13.30 4.75 14.31
CA LEU A 8 12.26 3.87 13.75
C LEU A 8 11.37 4.59 12.72
N GLU A 9 10.99 5.84 12.98
CA GLU A 9 10.23 6.67 12.01
C GLU A 9 11.04 6.93 10.72
N CYS A 10 12.35 7.15 10.85
CA CYS A 10 13.24 7.38 9.72
C CYS A 10 13.39 6.12 8.84
N ASP A 11 13.53 4.95 9.45
CA ASP A 11 13.60 3.67 8.74
C ASP A 11 12.30 3.31 8.02
N SER A 12 11.15 3.50 8.69
CA SER A 12 9.84 3.31 8.08
C SER A 12 9.62 4.24 6.89
N LEU A 13 10.04 5.50 6.97
CA LEU A 13 9.95 6.45 5.85
C LEU A 13 10.83 6.01 4.67
N ARG A 14 12.06 5.55 4.93
CA ARG A 14 12.95 5.03 3.89
C ARG A 14 12.36 3.82 3.20
N LEU A 15 11.88 2.83 3.96
CA LEU A 15 11.24 1.63 3.42
C LEU A 15 9.96 1.97 2.64
N THR A 16 9.16 2.92 3.13
CA THR A 16 7.98 3.42 2.42
C THR A 16 8.35 3.94 1.04
N ASN A 17 9.39 4.76 0.94
CA ASN A 17 9.84 5.30 -0.34
C ASN A 17 10.36 4.21 -1.28
N VAL A 18 11.06 3.19 -0.77
CA VAL A 18 11.54 2.05 -1.56
C VAL A 18 10.36 1.24 -2.13
N ILE A 19 9.43 0.83 -1.28
CA ILE A 19 8.26 0.03 -1.67
C ILE A 19 7.40 0.82 -2.67
N TYR A 20 7.11 2.08 -2.36
CA TYR A 20 6.29 2.94 -3.21
C TYR A 20 6.99 3.22 -4.55
N GLY A 21 8.28 3.55 -4.55
CA GLY A 21 9.05 3.74 -5.78
C GLY A 21 9.09 2.48 -6.64
N ARG A 22 9.24 1.31 -6.01
CA ARG A 22 9.24 0.03 -6.72
C ARG A 22 7.86 -0.30 -7.29
N LEU A 23 6.79 -0.04 -6.56
CA LEU A 23 5.42 -0.15 -7.04
C LEU A 23 5.23 0.68 -8.32
N LEU A 24 5.63 1.95 -8.28
CA LEU A 24 5.51 2.86 -9.42
C LEU A 24 6.37 2.49 -10.62
N SER A 25 7.51 1.82 -10.39
CA SER A 25 8.34 1.27 -11.48
C SER A 25 7.65 0.12 -12.23
N LYS A 26 6.71 -0.57 -11.57
CA LYS A 26 5.97 -1.71 -12.15
C LYS A 26 4.61 -1.31 -12.72
N CYS A 27 3.92 -0.39 -12.07
CA CYS A 27 2.58 0.04 -12.45
C CYS A 27 2.44 1.54 -12.16
N ARG A 28 2.20 2.35 -13.19
CA ARG A 28 1.96 3.79 -12.99
C ARG A 28 0.64 3.96 -12.26
N ILE A 29 0.49 5.04 -11.50
CA ILE A 29 -0.73 5.32 -10.76
C ILE A 29 -1.97 5.31 -11.66
N LYS A 30 -1.91 5.98 -12.82
CA LYS A 30 -3.00 6.00 -13.78
C LYS A 30 -3.41 4.60 -14.23
N ASP A 31 -2.45 3.70 -14.45
CA ASP A 31 -2.70 2.32 -14.86
C ASP A 31 -3.30 1.51 -13.71
N LEU A 32 -2.82 1.71 -12.48
CA LEU A 32 -3.37 1.08 -11.29
C LEU A 32 -4.82 1.50 -11.02
N MET A 33 -5.10 2.81 -11.07
CA MET A 33 -6.46 3.35 -10.94
C MET A 33 -7.37 2.82 -12.05
N LYS A 34 -6.88 2.75 -13.30
CA LYS A 34 -7.61 2.16 -14.42
C LYS A 34 -7.94 0.69 -14.17
N MET A 35 -6.97 -0.12 -13.71
CA MET A 35 -7.19 -1.52 -13.36
C MET A 35 -8.27 -1.71 -12.29
N ILE A 36 -8.27 -0.86 -11.27
CA ILE A 36 -9.29 -0.88 -10.20
C ILE A 36 -10.66 -0.49 -10.75
N LYS A 37 -10.72 0.57 -11.56
CA LYS A 37 -11.96 1.06 -12.18
C LYS A 37 -12.60 0.05 -13.11
N GLU A 38 -11.79 -0.72 -13.85
CA GLU A 38 -12.28 -1.80 -14.72
C GLU A 38 -12.90 -2.96 -13.92
N LYS A 39 -12.44 -3.18 -12.68
CA LYS A 39 -12.86 -4.29 -11.81
C LYS A 39 -13.30 -3.80 -10.41
N PRO A 40 -14.38 -3.01 -10.29
CA PRO A 40 -14.75 -2.36 -9.03
C PRO A 40 -15.10 -3.34 -7.90
N ASN A 41 -15.58 -4.54 -8.26
CA ASN A 41 -15.98 -5.59 -7.31
C ASN A 41 -14.81 -6.49 -6.84
N GLU A 42 -13.61 -6.35 -7.41
CA GLU A 42 -12.41 -7.14 -7.02
C GLU A 42 -11.51 -6.31 -6.12
N ASP A 43 -10.99 -6.86 -5.02
CA ASP A 43 -10.01 -6.17 -4.18
C ASP A 43 -8.60 -6.27 -4.76
N PHE A 44 -7.75 -5.30 -4.41
CA PHE A 44 -6.36 -5.25 -4.86
C PHE A 44 -5.46 -5.04 -3.66
N TYR A 45 -4.35 -5.75 -3.62
CA TYR A 45 -3.39 -5.71 -2.52
C TYR A 45 -1.98 -5.51 -3.04
N ILE A 46 -1.19 -4.74 -2.30
CA ILE A 46 0.27 -4.74 -2.38
C ILE A 46 0.77 -5.86 -1.46
N ILE A 47 1.59 -6.76 -2.01
CA ILE A 47 2.28 -7.79 -1.22
C ILE A 47 3.78 -7.53 -1.29
N VAL A 48 4.42 -7.50 -0.13
CA VAL A 48 5.86 -7.30 -0.02
C VAL A 48 6.40 -7.90 1.27
N ASN A 49 7.55 -8.57 1.21
CA ASN A 49 8.27 -8.98 2.41
C ASN A 49 9.20 -7.84 2.85
N ARG A 50 9.18 -7.45 4.13
CA ARG A 50 10.03 -6.38 4.68
C ARG A 50 11.53 -6.63 4.46
N ASN A 51 11.95 -7.89 4.44
CA ASN A 51 13.33 -8.31 4.20
C ASN A 51 13.72 -8.28 2.72
N ASP A 52 12.75 -8.16 1.81
CA ASP A 52 12.97 -8.00 0.37
C ASP A 52 12.02 -6.93 -0.23
N PRO A 53 12.21 -5.65 0.14
CA PRO A 53 11.27 -4.58 -0.19
C PRO A 53 11.24 -4.23 -1.69
N LEU A 54 12.13 -4.82 -2.50
CA LEU A 54 12.17 -4.67 -3.95
C LEU A 54 11.26 -5.67 -4.68
N LYS A 55 10.82 -6.75 -4.01
CA LYS A 55 9.84 -7.71 -4.53
C LYS A 55 8.41 -7.30 -4.20
N VAL A 56 8.04 -6.09 -4.65
CA VAL A 56 6.66 -5.60 -4.54
C VAL A 56 5.77 -6.26 -5.60
N GLU A 57 4.65 -6.83 -5.18
CA GLU A 57 3.64 -7.42 -6.06
C GLU A 57 2.30 -6.72 -5.90
N ILE A 58 1.53 -6.65 -7.00
CA ILE A 58 0.11 -6.25 -6.96
C ILE A 58 -0.70 -7.52 -7.21
N ARG A 59 -1.53 -7.92 -6.24
CA ARG A 59 -2.42 -9.07 -6.36
C ARG A 59 -3.86 -8.62 -6.40
N ARG A 60 -4.62 -9.22 -7.31
CA ARG A 60 -6.08 -9.14 -7.36
C ARG A 60 -6.67 -10.22 -6.47
N ASP A 61 -7.64 -9.86 -5.67
CA ASP A 61 -8.42 -10.79 -4.88
C ASP A 61 -9.84 -10.90 -5.41
N ARG A 62 -10.18 -12.11 -5.87
CA ARG A 62 -11.51 -12.44 -6.38
C ARG A 62 -12.33 -13.23 -5.39
N ASN A 63 -11.67 -13.88 -4.42
CA ASN A 63 -12.27 -14.91 -3.59
C ASN A 63 -12.11 -14.62 -2.09
N GLY A 64 -11.67 -13.42 -1.72
CA GLY A 64 -11.39 -13.04 -0.33
C GLY A 64 -10.22 -13.83 0.28
N LYS A 65 -9.24 -14.20 -0.54
CA LYS A 65 -8.06 -14.98 -0.13
C LYS A 65 -7.08 -14.15 0.70
N TYR A 66 -6.99 -12.86 0.44
CA TYR A 66 -6.04 -11.96 1.07
C TYR A 66 -6.70 -11.22 2.23
N ARG A 67 -5.91 -10.96 3.28
CA ARG A 67 -6.29 -10.15 4.42
C ARG A 67 -5.12 -9.26 4.78
N TYR A 68 -5.42 -8.10 5.35
CA TYR A 68 -4.40 -7.19 5.80
C TYR A 68 -3.38 -7.87 6.72
N LYS A 69 -2.09 -7.57 6.50
CA LYS A 69 -0.99 -7.97 7.39
C LYS A 69 0.02 -6.84 7.47
N SER A 70 0.45 -6.53 8.69
CA SER A 70 1.51 -5.57 9.01
C SER A 70 2.77 -6.23 9.58
N GLY A 71 2.88 -7.57 9.53
CA GLY A 71 4.06 -8.30 10.02
C GLY A 71 5.23 -8.32 9.02
N GLU A 72 6.04 -9.38 9.05
CA GLU A 72 7.17 -9.57 8.13
C GLU A 72 6.73 -9.56 6.65
N GLU A 73 5.66 -10.26 6.34
CA GLU A 73 4.93 -10.11 5.08
C GLU A 73 3.87 -9.02 5.27
N LEU A 74 3.98 -7.97 4.46
CA LEU A 74 2.98 -6.94 4.34
C LEU A 74 1.97 -7.34 3.26
N VAL A 75 0.69 -7.26 3.61
CA VAL A 75 -0.43 -7.40 2.67
C VAL A 75 -1.28 -6.16 2.86
N ILE A 76 -1.14 -5.18 1.97
CA ILE A 76 -1.70 -3.84 2.15
C ILE A 76 -2.80 -3.63 1.10
N PRO A 77 -4.06 -3.43 1.50
CA PRO A 77 -5.13 -3.12 0.56
C PRO A 77 -4.88 -1.79 -0.19
N ILE A 78 -5.20 -1.78 -1.48
CA ILE A 78 -5.10 -0.59 -2.34
C ILE A 78 -6.43 0.19 -2.27
N PRO A 79 -6.41 1.50 -1.95
CA PRO A 79 -7.62 2.27 -1.71
C PRO A 79 -8.43 2.41 -3.00
N LYS A 80 -9.68 1.93 -2.99
CA LYS A 80 -10.53 1.94 -4.20
C LYS A 80 -11.31 3.22 -4.36
N ARG A 81 -11.65 3.87 -3.24
CA ARG A 81 -12.53 5.03 -3.21
C ARG A 81 -12.10 6.10 -4.22
N PHE A 82 -10.81 6.44 -4.20
CA PHE A 82 -10.22 7.47 -5.05
C PHE A 82 -9.92 7.03 -6.49
N ALA A 83 -10.19 5.78 -6.85
CA ALA A 83 -10.11 5.28 -8.23
C ALA A 83 -11.49 5.11 -8.88
N VAL A 84 -12.53 4.84 -8.06
CA VAL A 84 -13.87 4.47 -8.54
C VAL A 84 -14.91 5.55 -8.25
N LEU A 85 -15.08 5.92 -6.98
CA LEU A 85 -16.19 6.77 -6.51
C LEU A 85 -15.89 8.26 -6.71
N GLU A 86 -14.69 8.68 -6.30
CA GLU A 86 -14.25 10.06 -6.37
C GLU A 86 -12.85 10.09 -7.01
N PRO A 87 -12.73 9.89 -8.34
CA PRO A 87 -11.44 9.73 -9.00
C PRO A 87 -10.53 10.94 -8.82
N ASP A 88 -9.49 10.79 -8.00
CA ASP A 88 -8.48 11.81 -7.76
C ASP A 88 -7.10 11.16 -7.66
N GLU A 89 -6.27 11.42 -8.67
CA GLU A 89 -4.94 10.83 -8.77
C GLU A 89 -4.01 11.26 -7.62
N ASN A 90 -4.12 12.52 -7.19
CA ASN A 90 -3.23 13.06 -6.16
C ASN A 90 -3.59 12.51 -4.77
N TYR A 91 -4.88 12.46 -4.43
CA TYR A 91 -5.34 11.80 -3.21
C TYR A 91 -5.01 10.32 -3.23
N PHE A 92 -5.31 9.60 -4.31
CA PHE A 92 -4.96 8.19 -4.46
C PHE A 92 -3.48 7.93 -4.18
N ARG A 93 -2.57 8.76 -4.73
CA ARG A 93 -1.11 8.66 -4.49
C ARG A 93 -0.75 8.83 -3.02
N GLN A 94 -1.29 9.87 -2.38
CA GLN A 94 -0.99 10.18 -0.99
C GLN A 94 -1.52 9.08 -0.06
N THR A 95 -2.77 8.67 -0.26
CA THR A 95 -3.42 7.59 0.48
C THR A 95 -2.66 6.27 0.35
N LEU A 96 -2.28 5.88 -0.87
CA LEU A 96 -1.52 4.66 -1.11
C LEU A 96 -0.17 4.67 -0.39
N LYS A 97 0.55 5.79 -0.46
CA LYS A 97 1.84 5.96 0.24
C LYS A 97 1.66 5.95 1.76
N ALA A 98 0.61 6.60 2.28
CA ALA A 98 0.29 6.62 3.69
C ALA A 98 -0.04 5.23 4.23
N ASN A 99 -0.86 4.44 3.51
CA ASN A 99 -1.19 3.06 3.92
C ASN A 99 0.06 2.15 3.97
N ILE A 100 1.02 2.33 3.06
CA ILE A 100 2.31 1.62 3.13
C ILE A 100 3.08 2.01 4.40
N PHE A 101 3.16 3.31 4.71
CA PHE A 101 3.83 3.79 5.92
C PHE A 101 3.16 3.27 7.19
N LEU A 102 1.83 3.34 7.27
CA LEU A 102 1.06 2.84 8.42
C LEU A 102 1.28 1.34 8.63
N ALA A 103 1.24 0.54 7.55
CA ALA A 103 1.49 -0.89 7.63
C ALA A 103 2.91 -1.24 8.08
N LEU A 104 3.92 -0.49 7.63
CA LEU A 104 5.31 -0.64 8.10
C LEU A 104 5.45 -0.36 9.61
N ASN A 105 4.66 0.58 10.13
CA ASN A 105 4.63 0.93 11.55
C ASN A 105 3.69 0.05 12.39
N GLY A 106 3.08 -0.99 11.80
CA GLY A 106 2.28 -1.95 12.56
C GLY A 106 0.85 -1.51 12.86
N ALA A 107 0.32 -0.51 12.16
CA ALA A 107 -1.06 -0.05 12.32
C ALA A 107 -2.07 -1.18 12.11
N ASP A 108 -3.23 -1.10 12.76
CA ASP A 108 -4.37 -1.97 12.52
C ASP A 108 -5.03 -1.66 11.15
N GLU A 109 -5.75 -2.63 10.58
CA GLU A 109 -6.45 -2.44 9.29
C GLU A 109 -7.43 -1.25 9.30
N LYS A 110 -8.11 -1.03 10.43
CA LYS A 110 -9.08 0.07 10.63
C LYS A 110 -8.45 1.46 10.56
N GLU A 111 -7.13 1.56 10.72
CA GLU A 111 -6.39 2.82 10.66
C GLU A 111 -5.99 3.16 9.22
N LEU A 112 -6.13 2.22 8.28
CA LEU A 112 -5.87 2.46 6.87
C LEU A 112 -6.98 3.29 6.24
N HIS A 113 -6.59 4.06 5.23
CA HIS A 113 -7.49 4.86 4.42
C HIS A 113 -7.86 4.07 3.16
N LEU A 114 -9.01 3.38 3.13
CA LEU A 114 -9.43 2.48 2.03
C LEU A 114 -10.47 3.10 1.07
#